data_AF-A0A6L8ECR7-F1
#
_entry.id   AF-A0A6L8ECR7-F1
#
_cell.length_a   1.000
_cell.length_b   1.000
_cell.length_c   1.000
_cell.angle_alpha   90.00
_cell.angle_beta   90.00
_cell.angle_gamma   90.00
#
_symmetry.space_group_name_H-M   'P 1'
#
loop_
_entity.id
_entity.type
_entity.pdbx_description
1 polymer ?
#
loop_
_entity_poly.entity_id
_entity_poly.type
_entity_poly.pdbx_seq_one_letter_code
_entity_poly.pdbx_strand_id
1 'polypeptide(L)'
;MTTIDEWHRFAPPKRDIHWKDGRSAKENARAWIAAAPNFQPDVAQALENCPDFGPLRFWRAEPEVRIFIDRHRGEHPNIDLFLVAEDDHGLMVIAIEAKADETFGDTLADRRRHAEAALASNPRSKALIRLEELVDRYGLDFQHPHVPRLRYQLLTATAAVLEQAKLRSSKRAVLIAHEFVTPLTDPAKRERNSADLDHFLSTAFGFGGQLTPGGLAGPFQIESALNLYVGKVRTVA
;
A
#
# COMPACT_ATOMS: atom_id res chain seq x y z
N MET A 1 4.16 -18.27 12.54
CA MET A 1 3.26 -17.29 13.17
C MET A 1 1.85 -17.75 12.91
N THR A 2 1.17 -18.26 13.94
CA THR A 2 -0.15 -18.89 13.86
C THR A 2 -1.15 -18.29 14.84
N THR A 3 -0.74 -17.33 15.69
CA THR A 3 -1.62 -16.67 16.65
C THR A 3 -1.42 -15.15 16.64
N ILE A 4 -2.46 -14.42 17.04
CA ILE A 4 -2.43 -12.94 17.13
C ILE A 4 -1.33 -12.49 18.10
N ASP A 5 -1.11 -13.23 19.18
CA ASP A 5 -0.07 -12.92 20.17
C ASP A 5 1.34 -13.13 19.61
N GLU A 6 1.54 -14.16 18.77
CA GLU A 6 2.80 -14.32 18.05
C GLU A 6 3.01 -13.18 17.05
N TRP A 7 1.96 -12.75 16.34
CA TRP A 7 2.05 -11.59 15.45
C TRP A 7 2.45 -10.34 16.21
N HIS A 8 1.77 -10.03 17.31
CA HIS A 8 2.11 -8.89 18.15
C HIS A 8 3.55 -8.96 18.67
N ARG A 9 4.01 -10.15 19.07
CA ARG A 9 5.36 -10.36 19.58
C ARG A 9 6.45 -10.15 18.52
N PHE A 10 6.25 -10.67 17.32
CA PHE A 10 7.29 -10.71 16.29
C PHE A 10 7.20 -9.56 15.26
N ALA A 11 6.00 -9.02 15.07
CA ALA A 11 5.71 -7.92 14.15
C ALA A 11 4.64 -6.98 14.73
N PRO A 12 4.94 -6.33 15.87
CA PRO A 12 4.03 -5.35 16.44
C PRO A 12 3.90 -4.14 15.51
N PRO A 13 2.76 -3.43 15.55
CA PRO A 13 2.64 -2.18 14.85
C PRO A 13 3.68 -1.18 15.34
N LYS A 14 4.08 -0.24 14.49
CA LYS A 14 5.06 0.81 14.81
C LYS A 14 4.83 1.49 16.17
N ARG A 15 3.58 1.65 16.59
CA ARG A 15 3.21 2.11 17.94
C ARG A 15 2.17 1.17 18.52
N ASP A 16 2.45 0.67 19.72
CA ASP A 16 1.60 -0.30 20.40
C ASP A 16 0.14 0.19 20.62
N ILE A 17 -0.05 1.51 20.74
CA ILE A 17 -1.37 2.14 20.83
C ILE A 17 -2.27 1.89 19.60
N HIS A 18 -1.72 1.39 18.48
CA HIS A 18 -2.44 1.02 17.28
C HIS A 18 -2.94 -0.43 17.31
N TRP A 19 -2.45 -1.26 18.25
CA TRP A 19 -2.88 -2.65 18.42
C TRP A 19 -4.21 -2.75 19.17
N LYS A 20 -5.31 -2.43 18.48
CA LYS A 20 -6.65 -2.34 19.06
C LYS A 20 -7.66 -3.12 18.24
N ASP A 21 -8.65 -3.68 18.92
CA ASP A 21 -9.79 -4.31 18.26
C ASP A 21 -10.53 -3.31 17.38
N GLY A 22 -10.97 -3.78 16.23
CA GLY A 22 -11.68 -2.98 15.24
C GLY A 22 -10.79 -1.97 14.50
N ARG A 23 -9.46 -2.06 14.63
CA ARG A 23 -8.48 -1.19 13.95
C ARG A 23 -7.53 -2.00 13.06
N SER A 24 -7.08 -1.37 11.97
CA SER A 24 -6.40 -2.01 10.84
C SER A 24 -5.28 -2.97 11.22
N ALA A 25 -4.34 -2.58 12.08
CA ALA A 25 -3.20 -3.44 12.42
C ALA A 25 -3.63 -4.80 13.00
N LYS A 26 -4.57 -4.81 13.94
CA LYS A 26 -5.03 -6.04 14.59
C LYS A 26 -6.01 -6.83 13.72
N GLU A 27 -6.86 -6.15 12.95
CA GLU A 27 -7.77 -6.81 12.00
C GLU A 27 -7.01 -7.44 10.81
N ASN A 28 -5.91 -6.83 10.36
CA ASN A 28 -5.01 -7.40 9.37
C ASN A 28 -4.40 -8.71 9.89
N ALA A 29 -3.85 -8.69 11.11
CA ALA A 29 -3.32 -9.89 11.75
C ALA A 29 -4.39 -10.98 11.89
N ARG A 30 -5.60 -10.63 12.33
CA ARG A 30 -6.73 -11.55 12.46
C ARG A 30 -7.09 -12.20 11.12
N ALA A 31 -7.27 -11.42 10.07
CA ALA A 31 -7.70 -11.92 8.78
C ALA A 31 -6.69 -12.88 8.16
N TRP A 32 -5.40 -12.55 8.22
CA TRP A 32 -4.34 -13.39 7.68
C TRP A 32 -4.08 -14.65 8.50
N ILE A 33 -4.18 -14.57 9.84
CA ILE A 33 -4.04 -15.74 10.70
C ILE A 33 -5.23 -16.69 10.56
N ALA A 34 -6.45 -16.16 10.48
CA ALA A 34 -7.66 -16.97 10.31
C ALA A 34 -7.70 -17.70 8.97
N ALA A 35 -7.11 -17.12 7.91
CA ALA A 35 -7.00 -17.76 6.60
C ALA A 35 -5.93 -18.85 6.57
N ALA A 36 -4.86 -18.74 7.36
CA ALA A 36 -3.74 -19.66 7.33
C ALA A 36 -4.17 -21.11 7.65
N PRO A 37 -3.64 -22.12 6.94
CA PRO A 37 -2.53 -22.05 5.97
C PRO A 37 -2.93 -21.65 4.55
N ASN A 38 -4.22 -21.38 4.29
CA ASN A 38 -4.68 -20.92 2.98
C ASN A 38 -4.37 -19.43 2.77
N PHE A 39 -4.43 -18.99 1.50
CA PHE A 39 -4.30 -17.58 1.17
C PHE A 39 -5.54 -16.80 1.63
N GLN A 40 -5.39 -15.50 1.93
CA GLN A 40 -6.51 -14.67 2.37
C GLN A 40 -7.56 -14.59 1.24
N PRO A 41 -8.83 -14.96 1.50
CA PRO A 41 -9.81 -15.22 0.45
C PRO A 41 -10.26 -13.98 -0.32
N ASP A 42 -10.38 -12.83 0.33
CA ASP A 42 -10.78 -11.59 -0.34
C ASP A 42 -9.66 -11.07 -1.26
N VAL A 43 -8.40 -11.30 -0.88
CA VAL A 43 -7.23 -11.00 -1.73
C VAL A 43 -7.12 -12.01 -2.87
N ALA A 44 -7.34 -13.31 -2.61
CA ALA A 44 -7.40 -14.34 -3.64
C ALA A 44 -8.43 -13.97 -4.72
N GLN A 45 -9.65 -13.64 -4.30
CA GLN A 45 -10.73 -13.26 -5.21
C GLN A 45 -10.35 -12.04 -6.07
N ALA A 46 -9.70 -11.02 -5.50
CA ALA A 46 -9.27 -9.86 -6.27
C ALA A 46 -8.22 -10.21 -7.34
N LEU A 47 -7.28 -11.12 -7.02
CA LEU A 47 -6.32 -11.63 -7.99
C LEU A 47 -7.04 -12.45 -9.09
N GLU A 48 -7.92 -13.38 -8.70
CA GLU A 48 -8.66 -14.26 -9.62
C GLU A 48 -9.57 -13.49 -10.60
N ASN A 49 -10.09 -12.33 -10.18
CA ASN A 49 -10.89 -11.46 -11.04
C ASN A 49 -10.07 -10.72 -12.11
N CYS A 50 -8.74 -10.84 -12.08
CA CYS A 50 -7.85 -10.19 -13.04
C CYS A 50 -7.15 -11.24 -13.91
N PRO A 51 -7.26 -11.16 -15.25
CA PRO A 51 -6.78 -12.20 -16.16
C PRO A 51 -5.25 -12.37 -16.20
N ASP A 52 -4.50 -11.43 -15.62
CA ASP A 52 -3.03 -11.48 -15.52
C ASP A 52 -2.53 -12.30 -14.32
N PHE A 53 -3.45 -12.90 -13.56
CA PHE A 53 -3.17 -13.72 -12.39
C PHE A 53 -3.90 -15.06 -12.50
N GLY A 54 -3.23 -16.10 -12.01
CA GLY A 54 -3.77 -17.44 -11.93
C GLY A 54 -3.79 -17.98 -10.50
N PRO A 55 -4.21 -19.24 -10.32
CA PRO A 55 -4.15 -19.92 -9.03
C PRO A 55 -2.73 -19.89 -8.46
N LEU A 56 -2.59 -19.47 -7.20
CA LEU A 56 -1.29 -19.41 -6.54
C LEU A 56 -0.75 -20.82 -6.28
N ARG A 57 0.49 -21.06 -6.71
CA ARG A 57 1.26 -22.28 -6.41
C ARG A 57 2.05 -22.15 -5.12
N PHE A 58 2.49 -20.93 -4.81
CA PHE A 58 3.29 -20.61 -3.65
C PHE A 58 2.99 -19.20 -3.18
N TRP A 59 3.05 -18.99 -1.86
CA TRP A 59 3.08 -17.66 -1.28
C TRP A 59 3.80 -17.66 0.07
N ARG A 60 4.37 -16.51 0.42
CA ARG A 60 4.86 -16.19 1.76
C ARG A 60 4.55 -14.73 2.06
N ALA A 61 4.15 -14.46 3.30
CA ALA A 61 3.90 -13.12 3.80
C ALA A 61 4.87 -12.75 4.94
N GLU A 62 5.24 -11.48 4.99
CA GLU A 62 6.03 -10.87 6.05
C GLU A 62 5.33 -9.57 6.50
N PRO A 63 4.93 -9.47 7.78
CA PRO A 63 4.28 -8.26 8.32
C PRO A 63 5.27 -7.15 8.67
N GLU A 64 4.80 -5.89 8.68
CA GLU A 64 5.54 -4.71 9.16
C GLU A 64 6.92 -4.55 8.49
N VAL A 65 6.92 -4.59 7.15
CA VAL A 65 8.16 -4.60 6.34
C VAL A 65 8.57 -3.20 5.95
N ARG A 66 9.71 -2.74 6.50
CA ARG A 66 10.35 -1.50 6.08
C ARG A 66 11.11 -1.66 4.78
N ILE A 67 10.71 -0.93 3.73
CA ILE A 67 11.32 -1.01 2.39
C ILE A 67 12.02 0.30 2.02
N PHE A 68 13.30 0.22 1.68
CA PHE A 68 14.07 1.37 1.22
C PHE A 68 13.72 1.71 -0.24
N ILE A 69 13.16 2.90 -0.46
CA ILE A 69 12.82 3.41 -1.80
C ILE A 69 13.78 4.48 -2.33
N ASP A 70 14.73 4.92 -1.51
CA ASP A 70 15.72 5.95 -1.81
C ASP A 70 16.96 5.77 -0.90
N ARG A 71 18.01 6.59 -1.12
CA ARG A 71 19.28 6.52 -0.38
C ARG A 71 19.38 7.52 0.78
N HIS A 72 18.37 8.35 1.00
CA HIS A 72 18.40 9.36 2.04
C HIS A 72 18.15 8.72 3.41
N ARG A 73 18.77 9.27 4.45
CA ARG A 73 18.46 8.87 5.84
C ARG A 73 17.07 9.36 6.21
N GLY A 74 16.32 8.54 6.95
CA GLY A 74 15.02 8.92 7.48
C GLY A 74 14.04 7.75 7.52
N GLU A 75 12.77 8.10 7.64
CA GLU A 75 11.68 7.13 7.60
C GLU A 75 11.39 6.70 6.16
N HIS A 76 11.47 5.39 5.95
CA HIS A 76 11.04 4.72 4.72
C HIS A 76 9.67 4.07 4.93
N PRO A 77 8.95 3.73 3.85
CA PRO A 77 7.65 3.07 3.95
C PRO A 77 7.75 1.79 4.77
N ASN A 78 6.78 1.63 5.66
CA ASN A 78 6.53 0.40 6.38
C ASN A 78 5.24 -0.19 5.80
N ILE A 79 5.36 -1.33 5.12
CA ILE A 79 4.23 -2.03 4.50
C ILE A 79 3.62 -2.94 5.56
N ASP A 80 2.31 -2.82 5.80
CA ASP A 80 1.62 -3.57 6.85
C ASP A 80 1.75 -5.09 6.63
N LEU A 81 1.67 -5.55 5.38
CA LEU A 81 1.99 -6.91 4.99
C LEU A 81 2.57 -6.98 3.57
N PHE A 82 3.78 -7.53 3.43
CA PHE A 82 4.42 -7.76 2.15
C PHE A 82 4.39 -9.24 1.79
N LEU A 83 4.05 -9.56 0.54
CA LEU A 83 3.99 -10.92 0.04
C LEU A 83 4.87 -11.14 -1.17
N VAL A 84 5.42 -12.35 -1.23
CA VAL A 84 5.99 -12.94 -2.44
C VAL A 84 5.12 -14.13 -2.79
N ALA A 85 4.58 -14.14 -4.01
CA ALA A 85 3.71 -15.19 -4.48
C ALA A 85 4.09 -15.62 -5.91
N GLU A 86 3.68 -16.81 -6.30
CA GLU A 86 3.94 -17.37 -7.62
C GLU A 86 2.71 -18.11 -8.13
N ASP A 87 2.38 -17.89 -9.39
CA ASP A 87 1.34 -18.59 -10.14
C ASP A 87 1.92 -19.07 -11.50
N ASP A 88 1.05 -19.52 -12.40
CA ASP A 88 1.42 -19.99 -13.75
C ASP A 88 2.02 -18.88 -14.64
N HIS A 89 1.81 -17.61 -14.32
CA HIS A 89 2.37 -16.45 -15.01
C HIS A 89 3.70 -15.98 -14.38
N GLY A 90 4.17 -16.66 -13.33
CA GLY A 90 5.49 -16.48 -12.71
C GLY A 90 5.46 -15.79 -11.34
N LEU A 91 6.56 -15.15 -10.97
CA LEU A 91 6.68 -14.45 -9.69
C LEU A 91 5.83 -13.17 -9.66
N MET A 92 5.28 -12.84 -8.50
CA MET A 92 4.69 -11.54 -8.18
C MET A 92 5.07 -11.10 -6.77
N VAL A 93 5.04 -9.79 -6.53
CA VAL A 93 5.15 -9.21 -5.19
C VAL A 93 3.92 -8.37 -4.89
N ILE A 94 3.46 -8.43 -3.65
CA ILE A 94 2.24 -7.74 -3.21
C ILE A 94 2.57 -6.92 -1.96
N ALA A 95 2.24 -5.64 -1.96
CA ALA A 95 2.23 -4.82 -0.76
C ALA A 95 0.78 -4.59 -0.34
N ILE A 96 0.47 -4.87 0.91
CA ILE A 96 -0.85 -4.63 1.49
C ILE A 96 -0.75 -3.48 2.48
N GLU A 97 -1.64 -2.53 2.29
CA GLU A 97 -1.89 -1.41 3.19
C GLU A 97 -3.26 -1.63 3.84
N ALA A 98 -3.26 -2.02 5.10
CA ALA A 98 -4.46 -2.28 5.88
C ALA A 98 -5.12 -0.96 6.29
N LYS A 99 -6.44 -0.87 6.14
CA LYS A 99 -7.23 0.32 6.50
C LYS A 99 -8.51 -0.07 7.20
N ALA A 100 -8.78 0.51 8.37
CA ALA A 100 -10.10 0.43 8.97
C ALA A 100 -10.92 1.64 8.52
N ASP A 101 -10.62 2.81 9.08
CA ASP A 101 -11.24 4.09 8.71
C ASP A 101 -10.28 5.29 8.81
N GLU A 102 -9.01 5.03 9.07
CA GLU A 102 -7.91 6.00 9.05
C GLU A 102 -7.48 6.32 7.61
N THR A 103 -6.98 7.54 7.39
CA THR A 103 -6.52 7.96 6.06
C THR A 103 -5.24 7.24 5.64
N PHE A 104 -4.88 7.33 4.36
CA PHE A 104 -3.55 7.00 3.84
C PHE A 104 -2.48 8.06 4.24
N GLY A 105 -2.55 8.56 5.47
CA GLY A 105 -1.65 9.60 6.00
C GLY A 105 -1.78 10.98 5.33
N ASP A 106 -0.68 11.74 5.40
CA ASP A 106 -0.55 13.10 4.88
C ASP A 106 -0.80 13.17 3.37
N THR A 107 -1.35 14.29 2.92
CA THR A 107 -1.31 14.64 1.48
C THR A 107 0.11 15.09 1.08
N LEU A 108 0.39 15.18 -0.23
CA LEU A 108 1.65 15.77 -0.71
C LEU A 108 1.80 17.23 -0.28
N ALA A 109 0.71 18.00 -0.21
CA ALA A 109 0.71 19.37 0.30
C ALA A 109 1.10 19.42 1.79
N ASP A 110 0.51 18.55 2.61
CA ASP A 110 0.88 18.43 4.03
C ASP A 110 2.33 18.02 4.20
N ARG A 111 2.78 17.05 3.39
CA ARG A 111 4.15 16.56 3.43
C ARG A 111 5.15 17.63 3.03
N ARG A 112 4.83 18.46 2.04
CA ARG A 112 5.65 19.60 1.64
C ARG A 112 5.80 20.61 2.76
N ARG A 113 4.70 21.00 3.41
CA ARG A 113 4.71 21.90 4.58
C ARG A 113 5.59 21.35 5.71
N HIS A 114 5.46 20.05 6.01
CA HIS A 114 6.31 19.39 7.01
C HIS A 114 7.79 19.40 6.60
N ALA A 115 8.08 19.18 5.32
CA ALA A 115 9.44 19.20 4.77
C ALA A 115 10.09 20.60 4.83
N GLU A 116 9.33 21.65 4.51
CA GLU A 116 9.76 23.05 4.60
C GLU A 116 10.07 23.46 6.05
N ALA A 117 9.17 23.11 6.98
CA ALA A 117 9.41 23.34 8.41
C ALA A 117 10.65 22.60 8.93
N ALA A 118 10.87 21.36 8.47
CA ALA A 118 12.05 20.58 8.83
C ALA A 118 13.34 21.18 8.24
N LEU A 119 13.29 21.73 7.02
CA LEU A 119 14.43 22.39 6.39
C LEU A 119 14.78 23.71 7.11
N ALA A 120 13.77 24.50 7.49
CA ALA A 120 13.97 25.72 8.27
C ALA A 120 14.62 25.43 9.64
N SER A 121 14.25 24.30 10.27
CA SER A 121 14.81 23.88 11.56
C SER A 121 16.17 23.18 11.43
N ASN A 122 16.42 22.51 10.30
CA ASN A 122 17.65 21.78 10.02
C ASN A 122 17.99 21.88 8.52
N PRO A 123 18.95 22.74 8.13
CA PRO A 123 19.34 22.92 6.74
C PRO A 123 19.88 21.66 6.04
N ARG A 124 20.22 20.60 6.79
CA ARG A 124 20.66 19.31 6.24
C ARG A 124 19.50 18.35 5.95
N SER A 125 18.26 18.73 6.30
CA SER A 125 17.07 17.92 6.03
C SER A 125 16.96 17.60 4.54
N LYS A 126 16.64 16.34 4.23
CA LYS A 126 16.39 15.87 2.86
C LYS A 126 14.90 15.64 2.58
N ALA A 127 14.02 16.06 3.49
CA ALA A 127 12.59 15.80 3.37
C ALA A 127 11.98 16.41 2.11
N LEU A 128 12.41 17.62 1.72
CA LEU A 128 11.91 18.30 0.52
C LEU A 128 12.41 17.62 -0.75
N ILE A 129 13.72 17.34 -0.82
CA ILE A 129 14.34 16.60 -1.93
C ILE A 129 13.69 15.22 -2.10
N ARG A 130 13.44 14.48 -1.00
CA ARG A 130 12.75 13.18 -1.05
C ARG A 130 11.34 13.27 -1.62
N LEU A 131 10.62 14.35 -1.30
CA LEU A 131 9.29 14.59 -1.82
C LEU A 131 9.33 14.89 -3.32
N GLU A 132 10.25 15.75 -3.75
CA GLU A 132 10.46 16.10 -5.16
C GLU A 132 10.86 14.87 -5.98
N GLU A 133 11.87 14.11 -5.54
CA GLU A 133 12.30 12.87 -6.20
C GLU A 133 11.17 11.83 -6.29
N LEU A 134 10.30 11.76 -5.28
CA LEU A 134 9.14 10.87 -5.32
C LEU A 134 8.11 11.33 -6.35
N VAL A 135 7.81 12.63 -6.40
CA VAL A 135 6.87 13.20 -7.38
C VAL A 135 7.39 13.01 -8.81
N ASP A 136 8.68 13.27 -9.02
CA ASP A 136 9.37 13.06 -10.30
C ASP A 136 9.34 11.61 -10.76
N ARG A 137 9.46 10.65 -9.82
CA ARG A 137 9.37 9.21 -10.12
C ARG A 137 8.06 8.81 -10.79
N TYR A 138 6.97 9.52 -10.48
CA TYR A 138 5.65 9.29 -11.10
C TYR A 138 5.38 10.21 -12.30
N GLY A 139 6.36 11.04 -12.71
CA GLY A 139 6.17 12.03 -13.78
C GLY A 139 5.09 13.06 -13.46
N LEU A 140 4.85 13.33 -12.17
CA LEU A 140 3.81 14.23 -11.71
C LEU A 140 4.32 15.66 -11.63
N ASP A 141 3.46 16.63 -11.94
CA ASP A 141 3.74 18.05 -11.75
C ASP A 141 3.02 18.57 -10.50
N PHE A 142 3.78 19.00 -9.49
CA PHE A 142 3.23 19.55 -8.26
C PHE A 142 2.39 20.82 -8.48
N GLN A 143 2.60 21.56 -9.57
CA GLN A 143 1.77 22.72 -9.93
C GLN A 143 0.36 22.33 -10.39
N HIS A 144 0.18 21.10 -10.84
CA HIS A 144 -1.15 20.62 -11.24
C HIS A 144 -2.05 20.47 -9.99
N PRO A 145 -3.26 21.05 -9.97
CA PRO A 145 -4.05 21.22 -8.73
C PRO A 145 -4.48 19.90 -8.08
N HIS A 146 -4.45 18.80 -8.83
CA HIS A 146 -4.79 17.46 -8.34
C HIS A 146 -3.62 16.79 -7.59
N VAL A 147 -2.37 17.12 -7.94
CA VAL A 147 -1.18 16.45 -7.40
C VAL A 147 -0.96 16.72 -5.91
N PRO A 148 -1.04 17.98 -5.40
CA PRO A 148 -0.86 18.24 -3.98
C PRO A 148 -1.84 17.49 -3.05
N ARG A 149 -3.00 17.06 -3.58
CA ARG A 149 -4.03 16.33 -2.82
C ARG A 149 -3.78 14.84 -2.72
N LEU A 150 -2.84 14.29 -3.49
CA LEU A 150 -2.50 12.87 -3.44
C LEU A 150 -1.98 12.48 -2.05
N ARG A 151 -2.34 11.27 -1.60
CA ARG A 151 -1.87 10.72 -0.32
C ARG A 151 -0.45 10.20 -0.45
N TYR A 152 0.45 10.73 0.37
CA TYR A 152 1.88 10.38 0.33
C TYR A 152 2.14 8.89 0.57
N GLN A 153 1.32 8.23 1.41
CA GLN A 153 1.44 6.78 1.66
C GLN A 153 1.18 5.96 0.40
N LEU A 154 0.22 6.34 -0.46
CA LEU A 154 -0.06 5.60 -1.69
C LEU A 154 1.12 5.65 -2.66
N LEU A 155 1.71 6.83 -2.88
CA LEU A 155 2.91 6.95 -3.72
C LEU A 155 4.08 6.14 -3.16
N THR A 156 4.30 6.22 -1.85
CA THR A 156 5.45 5.55 -1.25
C THR A 156 5.29 4.03 -1.12
N ALA A 157 4.08 3.52 -0.87
CA ALA A 157 3.77 2.09 -0.88
C ALA A 157 3.87 1.51 -2.30
N THR A 158 3.39 2.24 -3.31
CA THR A 158 3.61 1.87 -4.72
C THR A 158 5.10 1.84 -5.07
N ALA A 159 5.87 2.86 -4.66
CA ALA A 159 7.31 2.86 -4.89
C ALA A 159 8.00 1.67 -4.21
N ALA A 160 7.57 1.33 -3.00
CA ALA A 160 8.10 0.19 -2.25
C ALA A 160 7.85 -1.15 -2.96
N VAL A 161 6.63 -1.42 -3.41
CA VAL A 161 6.34 -2.68 -4.12
C VAL A 161 7.06 -2.78 -5.46
N LEU A 162 7.23 -1.66 -6.18
CA LEU A 162 8.01 -1.60 -7.41
C LEU A 162 9.49 -1.91 -7.17
N GLU A 163 10.10 -1.35 -6.13
CA GLU A 163 11.49 -1.66 -5.77
C GLU A 163 11.66 -3.14 -5.37
N GLN A 164 10.69 -3.72 -4.68
CA GLN A 164 10.72 -5.15 -4.34
C GLN A 164 10.54 -6.05 -5.58
N ALA A 165 9.77 -5.62 -6.57
CA ALA A 165 9.62 -6.32 -7.84
C ALA A 165 10.94 -6.33 -8.61
N LYS A 166 11.59 -5.17 -8.74
CA LYS A 166 12.92 -5.03 -9.35
C LYS A 166 13.96 -5.92 -8.67
N LEU A 167 14.03 -5.87 -7.33
CA LEU A 167 14.97 -6.66 -6.54
C LEU A 167 14.85 -8.17 -6.79
N ARG A 168 13.63 -8.64 -7.09
CA ARG A 168 13.33 -10.06 -7.34
C ARG A 168 13.21 -10.42 -8.81
N SER A 169 13.47 -9.48 -9.72
CA SER A 169 13.21 -9.66 -11.16
C SER A 169 11.77 -10.10 -11.48
N SER A 170 10.81 -9.70 -10.64
CA SER A 170 9.38 -9.91 -10.89
C SER A 170 8.88 -8.85 -11.87
N LYS A 171 8.07 -9.27 -12.85
CA LYS A 171 7.39 -8.35 -13.77
C LYS A 171 6.07 -7.83 -13.24
N ARG A 172 5.56 -8.39 -12.14
CA ARG A 172 4.26 -8.05 -11.56
C ARG A 172 4.42 -7.56 -10.14
N ALA A 173 3.92 -6.34 -9.92
CA ALA A 173 3.85 -5.67 -8.63
C ALA A 173 2.40 -5.32 -8.32
N VAL A 174 1.93 -5.61 -7.12
CA VAL A 174 0.54 -5.35 -6.73
C VAL A 174 0.51 -4.54 -5.43
N LEU A 175 -0.08 -3.36 -5.45
CA LEU A 175 -0.44 -2.64 -4.22
C LEU A 175 -1.90 -2.94 -3.90
N ILE A 176 -2.23 -3.37 -2.68
CA ILE A 176 -3.62 -3.62 -2.28
C ILE A 176 -3.95 -2.76 -1.06
N ALA A 177 -4.98 -1.93 -1.19
CA ALA A 177 -5.65 -1.34 -0.04
C ALA A 177 -6.65 -2.37 0.52
N HIS A 178 -6.38 -2.90 1.71
CA HIS A 178 -7.24 -3.89 2.36
C HIS A 178 -8.10 -3.20 3.43
N GLU A 179 -9.36 -2.97 3.10
CA GLU A 179 -10.34 -2.33 3.96
C GLU A 179 -10.97 -3.33 4.95
N PHE A 180 -10.93 -3.02 6.24
CA PHE A 180 -11.58 -3.77 7.31
C PHE A 180 -12.81 -3.01 7.78
N VAL A 181 -13.99 -3.58 7.59
CA VAL A 181 -15.27 -3.01 8.05
C VAL A 181 -15.63 -3.65 9.37
N THR A 182 -15.60 -2.87 10.44
CA THR A 182 -15.89 -3.30 11.81
C THR A 182 -16.96 -2.40 12.43
N PRO A 183 -17.59 -2.79 13.56
CA PRO A 183 -18.53 -1.91 14.27
C PRO A 183 -17.94 -0.55 14.72
N LEU A 184 -16.61 -0.41 14.75
CA LEU A 184 -15.93 0.83 15.15
C LEU A 184 -15.55 1.74 13.97
N THR A 185 -15.86 1.32 12.74
CA THR A 185 -15.49 2.05 11.52
C THR A 185 -16.60 2.95 11.01
N ASP A 186 -16.23 4.16 10.60
CA ASP A 186 -17.14 5.17 10.08
C ASP A 186 -17.30 5.05 8.54
N PRO A 187 -18.54 4.84 8.03
CA PRO A 187 -18.79 4.75 6.59
C PRO A 187 -18.30 5.96 5.77
N ALA A 188 -18.45 7.18 6.27
CA ALA A 188 -18.03 8.38 5.55
C ALA A 188 -16.50 8.46 5.43
N LYS A 189 -15.77 7.96 6.43
CA LYS A 189 -14.31 7.91 6.38
C LYS A 189 -13.80 6.82 5.43
N ARG A 190 -14.49 5.67 5.37
CA ARG A 190 -14.21 4.61 4.39
C ARG A 190 -14.48 5.09 2.96
N GLU A 191 -15.55 5.83 2.75
CA GLU A 191 -15.84 6.44 1.45
C GLU A 191 -14.76 7.45 1.06
N ARG A 192 -14.30 8.28 2.00
CA ARG A 192 -13.16 9.19 1.76
C ARG A 192 -11.88 8.43 1.37
N ASN A 193 -11.57 7.31 2.03
CA ASN A 193 -10.41 6.50 1.64
C ASN A 193 -10.56 5.92 0.23
N SER A 194 -11.78 5.52 -0.14
CA SER A 194 -12.10 5.06 -1.48
C SER A 194 -11.86 6.16 -2.51
N ALA A 195 -12.36 7.36 -2.25
CA ALA A 195 -12.13 8.52 -3.11
C ALA A 195 -10.65 8.93 -3.17
N ASP A 196 -9.89 8.80 -2.08
CA ASP A 196 -8.45 9.07 -2.07
C ASP A 196 -7.68 8.07 -2.96
N LEU A 197 -8.09 6.79 -2.99
CA LEU A 197 -7.51 5.76 -3.85
C LEU A 197 -7.86 6.01 -5.32
N ASP A 198 -9.12 6.33 -5.63
CA ASP A 198 -9.55 6.67 -7.00
C ASP A 198 -8.86 7.95 -7.51
N HIS A 199 -8.71 8.96 -6.64
CA HIS A 199 -7.97 10.19 -6.95
C HIS A 199 -6.49 9.90 -7.23
N PHE A 200 -5.89 8.95 -6.51
CA PHE A 200 -4.54 8.48 -6.79
C PHE A 200 -4.44 7.79 -8.15
N LEU A 201 -5.32 6.84 -8.45
CA LEU A 201 -5.29 6.10 -9.72
C LEU A 201 -5.51 7.01 -10.94
N SER A 202 -6.48 7.92 -10.84
CA SER A 202 -6.76 8.88 -11.91
C SER A 202 -5.61 9.87 -12.12
N THR A 203 -5.04 10.42 -11.04
CA THR A 203 -3.99 11.45 -11.15
C THR A 203 -2.63 10.87 -11.51
N ALA A 204 -2.24 9.73 -10.93
CA ALA A 204 -0.92 9.13 -11.13
C ALA A 204 -0.84 8.23 -12.37
N PHE A 205 -1.97 7.63 -12.79
CA PHE A 205 -1.96 6.62 -13.85
C PHE A 205 -3.05 6.82 -14.92
N GLY A 206 -3.81 7.93 -14.87
CA GLY A 206 -4.85 8.21 -15.87
C GLY A 206 -6.03 7.24 -15.85
N PHE A 207 -6.24 6.50 -14.75
CA PHE A 207 -7.35 5.57 -14.63
C PHE A 207 -8.69 6.30 -14.51
N GLY A 208 -9.59 6.10 -15.48
CA GLY A 208 -10.88 6.79 -15.55
C GLY A 208 -12.04 6.13 -14.79
N GLY A 209 -11.78 5.09 -13.99
CA GLY A 209 -12.79 4.32 -13.27
C GLY A 209 -12.74 4.51 -11.75
N GLN A 210 -13.68 3.86 -11.07
CA GLN A 210 -13.66 3.69 -9.61
C GLN A 210 -13.26 2.26 -9.26
N LEU A 211 -12.42 2.09 -8.25
CA LEU A 211 -12.00 0.78 -7.79
C LEU A 211 -12.94 0.26 -6.70
N THR A 212 -13.75 -0.73 -7.05
CA THR A 212 -14.65 -1.41 -6.10
C THR A 212 -13.89 -2.52 -5.34
N PRO A 213 -14.33 -2.86 -4.12
CA PRO A 213 -13.76 -4.01 -3.41
C PRO A 213 -13.85 -5.30 -4.23
N GLY A 214 -12.77 -6.08 -4.24
CA GLY A 214 -12.61 -7.29 -5.05
C GLY A 214 -12.07 -7.03 -6.46
N GLY A 215 -11.70 -5.79 -6.78
CA GLY A 215 -11.16 -5.40 -8.08
C GLY A 215 -9.68 -5.03 -8.03
N LEU A 216 -9.02 -5.20 -9.18
CA LEU A 216 -7.70 -4.63 -9.49
C LEU A 216 -7.83 -3.67 -10.68
N ALA A 217 -7.12 -2.54 -10.60
CA ALA A 217 -6.86 -1.66 -11.73
C ALA A 217 -5.43 -1.91 -12.25
N GLY A 218 -5.27 -1.95 -13.57
CA GLY A 218 -4.00 -2.22 -14.24
C GLY A 218 -4.17 -3.19 -15.42
N PRO A 219 -3.06 -3.61 -16.05
CA PRO A 219 -1.69 -3.25 -15.70
C PRO A 219 -1.38 -1.78 -16.06
N PHE A 220 -0.80 -1.05 -15.11
CA PHE A 220 -0.12 0.21 -15.37
C PHE A 220 1.33 -0.08 -15.71
N GLN A 221 1.77 0.31 -16.91
CA GLN A 221 3.16 0.14 -17.33
C GLN A 221 4.05 1.14 -16.57
N ILE A 222 4.91 0.62 -15.70
CA ILE A 222 5.87 1.42 -14.93
C ILE A 222 7.27 1.02 -15.35
N GLU A 223 8.03 1.97 -15.92
CA GLU A 223 9.29 1.66 -16.60
C GLU A 223 9.05 0.61 -17.72
N SER A 224 10.00 0.35 -18.62
CA SER A 224 9.71 -0.39 -19.85
C SER A 224 9.37 -1.88 -19.69
N ALA A 225 9.20 -2.41 -18.47
CA ALA A 225 9.07 -3.84 -18.22
C ALA A 225 8.27 -4.27 -16.97
N LEU A 226 7.72 -3.36 -16.15
CA LEU A 226 6.97 -3.73 -14.95
C LEU A 226 5.47 -3.42 -15.11
N ASN A 227 4.65 -4.42 -14.80
CA ASN A 227 3.21 -4.29 -14.67
C ASN A 227 2.89 -4.00 -13.21
N LEU A 228 2.36 -2.81 -12.94
CA LEU A 228 1.77 -2.45 -11.66
C LEU A 228 0.26 -2.70 -11.69
N TYR A 229 -0.25 -3.30 -10.64
CA TYR A 229 -1.67 -3.39 -10.37
C TYR A 229 -1.95 -2.74 -9.02
N VAL A 230 -3.10 -2.09 -8.91
CA VAL A 230 -3.57 -1.52 -7.66
C VAL A 230 -4.95 -2.08 -7.35
N GLY A 231 -5.08 -2.69 -6.20
CA GLY A 231 -6.25 -3.41 -5.75
C GLY A 231 -6.94 -2.75 -4.57
N LYS A 232 -8.24 -3.03 -4.46
CA LYS A 232 -9.02 -2.76 -3.27
C LYS A 232 -9.72 -4.03 -2.84
N VAL A 233 -9.55 -4.39 -1.59
CA VAL A 233 -10.14 -5.60 -0.99
C VAL A 233 -10.89 -5.18 0.26
N ARG A 234 -11.96 -5.90 0.61
CA ARG A 234 -12.75 -5.64 1.82
C ARG A 234 -12.99 -6.92 2.59
N THR A 235 -12.74 -6.88 3.89
CA THR A 235 -13.16 -7.90 4.86
C THR A 235 -14.12 -7.28 5.87
N VAL A 236 -15.21 -7.98 6.17
CA VAL A 236 -16.09 -7.63 7.30
C VAL A 236 -15.61 -8.40 8.52
N ALA A 237 -15.22 -7.69 9.58
CA ALA A 237 -14.60 -8.24 10.79
C ALA A 237 -15.39 -7.90 12.05
#